data_AF-A0A419DQJ5-F1
#
_entry.id   AF-A0A419DQJ5-F1
#
_cell.length_a   1.000
_cell.length_b   1.000
_cell.length_c   1.000
_cell.angle_alpha   90.00
_cell.angle_beta   90.00
_cell.angle_gamma   90.00
#
_symmetry.space_group_name_H-M   'P 1'
#
loop_
_entity.id
_entity.type
_entity.pdbx_description
1 polymer ?
#
loop_
_entity_poly.entity_id
_entity_poly.type
_entity_poly.pdbx_seq_one_letter_code
_entity_poly.pdbx_strand_id
1 'polypeptide(L)'
;MPSRITNYEKKKKRNQRIGLIIGILGLVLIIGWVAWSQIKPAAERQDTGQVFRKALQEQDRETFRKLVYLNNQPLKLAETNRLMSWFKADSERLERTISEIESDQRNYPKKTEAARQDIFELKKQDGRFWFDTYVLHLNKQTLEVKTDTEATMIQVDDAPVGQADPDASFKVERFPGEYDVSARVEANGKTGRASETVQLGDQKKSTVSFELAEQVAPDQKEQYGVDIEKLLEAEVKARTGKSVGQMTDYIGQSQSEFEKTFGPPTNRIANRAVYDGFEVAYENQEVESLLIDLNKTASELEAVAGKPESKSTETIGIVWKYPASFFDELLGWLNIKSEKRVIERSGKMWLEIR
;
A
#
# COMPACT_ATOMS: atom_id res chain seq x y z
N MET A 1 12.83 -88.78 -66.16
CA MET A 1 13.87 -87.78 -65.82
C MET A 1 13.51 -87.13 -64.50
N PRO A 2 14.23 -87.35 -63.38
CA PRO A 2 14.03 -86.58 -62.15
C PRO A 2 15.12 -85.51 -61.97
N SER A 3 14.69 -84.27 -61.77
CA SER A 3 15.54 -83.08 -61.62
C SER A 3 16.43 -83.14 -60.37
N ARG A 4 17.75 -83.14 -60.59
CA ARG A 4 18.77 -82.94 -59.54
C ARG A 4 18.82 -81.46 -59.14
N ILE A 5 17.89 -81.00 -58.29
CA ILE A 5 18.12 -79.77 -57.52
C ILE A 5 19.21 -80.10 -56.51
N THR A 6 20.43 -79.64 -56.77
CA THR A 6 21.59 -79.86 -55.91
C THR A 6 21.36 -79.18 -54.55
N ASN A 7 21.74 -79.85 -53.46
CA ASN A 7 21.65 -79.32 -52.09
C ASN A 7 22.31 -77.93 -51.91
N TYR A 8 23.17 -77.52 -52.84
CA TYR A 8 23.84 -76.22 -52.89
C TYR A 8 22.88 -75.05 -53.16
N GLU A 9 21.90 -75.21 -54.06
CA GLU A 9 20.88 -74.18 -54.32
C GLU A 9 19.92 -74.03 -53.14
N LYS A 10 19.57 -75.14 -52.46
CA LYS A 10 18.77 -75.10 -51.22
C LYS A 10 19.49 -74.36 -50.09
N LYS A 11 20.80 -74.57 -49.90
CA LYS A 11 21.61 -73.84 -48.89
C LYS A 11 21.76 -72.34 -49.23
N LYS A 12 21.97 -72.00 -50.51
CA LYS A 12 22.09 -70.60 -50.96
C LYS A 12 20.77 -69.82 -50.79
N LYS A 13 19.62 -70.42 -51.18
CA LYS A 13 18.29 -69.84 -50.94
C LYS A 13 17.95 -69.73 -49.45
N ARG A 14 18.41 -70.67 -48.61
CA ARG A 14 18.21 -70.62 -47.15
C ARG A 14 19.03 -69.48 -46.50
N ASN A 15 20.30 -69.31 -46.89
CA ASN A 15 21.13 -68.22 -46.36
C ASN A 15 20.67 -66.84 -46.86
N GLN A 16 20.14 -66.73 -48.08
CA GLN A 16 19.49 -65.50 -48.55
C GLN A 16 18.21 -65.19 -47.76
N ARG A 17 17.38 -66.19 -47.45
CA ARG A 17 16.19 -66.01 -46.60
C ARG A 17 16.57 -65.61 -45.16
N ILE A 18 17.61 -66.22 -44.59
CA ILE A 18 18.12 -65.87 -43.25
C ILE A 18 18.68 -64.43 -43.26
N GLY A 19 19.47 -64.05 -44.27
CA GLY A 19 19.96 -62.68 -44.41
C GLY A 19 18.84 -61.65 -44.57
N LEU A 20 17.77 -62.01 -45.30
CA LEU A 20 16.59 -61.17 -45.46
C LEU A 20 15.78 -61.05 -44.16
N ILE A 21 15.62 -62.14 -43.40
CA ILE A 21 14.98 -62.13 -42.08
C ILE A 21 15.79 -61.28 -41.08
N ILE A 22 17.12 -61.45 -41.05
CA ILE A 22 18.01 -60.64 -40.20
C ILE A 22 17.97 -59.17 -40.64
N GLY A 23 17.92 -58.89 -41.94
CA GLY A 23 17.76 -57.54 -42.48
C GLY A 23 16.44 -56.90 -42.05
N ILE A 24 15.33 -57.62 -42.13
CA ILE A 24 14.02 -57.15 -41.66
C ILE A 24 14.04 -56.94 -40.14
N LEU A 25 14.56 -57.88 -39.36
CA LEU A 25 14.68 -57.75 -37.91
C LEU A 25 15.53 -56.53 -37.52
N GLY A 26 16.66 -56.32 -38.20
CA GLY A 26 17.50 -55.14 -38.02
C GLY A 26 16.76 -53.85 -38.34
N LEU A 27 15.98 -53.84 -39.42
CA LEU A 27 15.19 -52.68 -39.82
C LEU A 27 14.05 -52.38 -38.84
N VAL A 28 13.38 -53.40 -38.32
CA VAL A 28 12.37 -53.27 -37.24
C VAL A 28 12.99 -52.72 -35.96
N LEU A 29 14.20 -53.18 -35.59
CA LEU A 29 14.92 -52.66 -34.42
C LEU A 29 15.32 -51.19 -34.62
N ILE A 30 15.77 -50.80 -35.81
CA ILE A 30 16.10 -49.41 -36.13
C ILE A 30 14.85 -48.53 -36.08
N ILE A 31 13.74 -48.96 -36.68
CA ILE A 31 12.46 -48.22 -36.60
C ILE A 31 11.99 -48.10 -35.16
N GLY A 32 12.06 -49.19 -34.38
CA GLY A 32 11.70 -49.19 -32.96
C GLY A 32 12.58 -48.23 -32.15
N TRP A 33 13.89 -48.20 -32.42
CA TRP A 33 14.83 -47.30 -31.77
C TRP A 33 14.58 -45.84 -32.14
N VAL A 34 14.31 -45.52 -33.42
CA VAL A 34 13.95 -44.17 -33.85
C VAL A 34 12.61 -43.74 -33.24
N ALA A 35 11.62 -44.64 -33.19
CA ALA A 35 10.34 -44.37 -32.57
C ALA A 35 10.48 -44.04 -31.07
N TRP A 36 11.31 -44.81 -30.35
CA TRP A 36 11.57 -44.59 -28.93
C TRP A 36 12.41 -43.34 -28.65
N SER A 37 13.46 -43.09 -29.42
CA SER A 37 14.43 -42.03 -29.15
C SER A 37 14.07 -40.65 -29.72
N GLN A 38 13.25 -40.60 -30.78
CA GLN A 38 12.97 -39.34 -31.50
C GLN A 38 11.47 -39.03 -31.61
N ILE A 39 10.61 -40.02 -31.90
CA ILE A 39 9.17 -39.78 -32.12
C ILE A 39 8.43 -39.59 -30.80
N LYS A 40 8.61 -40.50 -29.83
CA LYS A 40 7.98 -40.41 -28.51
C LYS A 40 8.26 -39.06 -27.81
N PRO A 41 9.52 -38.58 -27.70
CA PRO A 41 9.77 -37.28 -27.09
C PRO A 41 9.24 -36.10 -27.92
N ALA A 42 9.14 -36.22 -29.25
CA ALA A 42 8.53 -35.18 -30.08
C ALA A 42 7.00 -35.12 -29.88
N ALA A 43 6.33 -36.26 -29.74
CA ALA A 43 4.92 -36.35 -29.42
C ALA A 43 4.60 -35.85 -28.00
N GLU A 44 5.46 -36.15 -27.01
CA GLU A 44 5.31 -35.62 -25.65
C GLU A 44 5.51 -34.10 -25.59
N ARG A 45 6.35 -33.54 -26.46
CA ARG A 45 6.54 -32.08 -26.60
C ARG A 45 5.40 -31.38 -27.33
N GLN A 46 4.48 -32.14 -27.92
CA GLN A 46 3.29 -31.58 -28.52
C GLN A 46 2.34 -31.03 -27.47
N ASP A 47 2.38 -31.47 -26.20
CA ASP A 47 1.55 -30.90 -25.14
C ASP A 47 2.39 -29.97 -24.25
N THR A 48 2.37 -28.69 -24.58
CA THR A 48 3.20 -27.67 -23.90
C THR A 48 2.85 -27.57 -22.42
N GLY A 49 1.56 -27.70 -22.07
CA GLY A 49 1.06 -27.67 -20.70
C GLY A 49 1.58 -28.85 -19.87
N GLN A 50 1.59 -30.05 -20.44
CA GLN A 50 2.17 -31.23 -19.76
C GLN A 50 3.69 -31.14 -19.59
N VAL A 51 4.42 -30.66 -20.60
CA VAL A 51 5.87 -30.45 -20.48
C VAL A 51 6.16 -29.43 -19.36
N PHE A 52 5.40 -28.35 -19.30
CA PHE A 52 5.49 -27.35 -18.24
C PHE A 52 5.23 -27.95 -16.86
N ARG A 53 4.13 -28.70 -16.70
CA ARG A 53 3.77 -29.39 -15.45
C ARG A 53 4.87 -30.35 -14.99
N LYS A 54 5.36 -31.23 -15.88
CA LYS A 54 6.42 -32.19 -15.56
C LYS A 54 7.72 -31.49 -15.16
N ALA A 55 8.13 -30.46 -15.90
CA ALA A 55 9.35 -29.71 -15.59
C ALA A 55 9.30 -29.09 -14.18
N LEU A 56 8.14 -28.57 -13.77
CA LEU A 56 7.95 -28.05 -12.41
C LEU A 56 7.95 -29.16 -11.35
N GLN A 57 7.19 -30.24 -11.57
CA GLN A 57 7.08 -31.37 -10.62
C GLN A 57 8.42 -32.08 -10.40
N GLU A 58 9.15 -32.37 -11.47
CA GLU A 58 10.45 -33.07 -11.43
C GLU A 58 11.62 -32.13 -11.09
N GLN A 59 11.36 -30.82 -11.00
CA GLN A 59 12.39 -29.79 -10.84
C GLN A 59 13.42 -29.78 -11.99
N ASP A 60 13.01 -30.17 -13.20
CA ASP A 60 13.85 -30.18 -14.38
C ASP A 60 14.07 -28.75 -14.91
N ARG A 61 15.10 -28.10 -14.34
CA ARG A 61 15.52 -26.74 -14.69
C ARG A 61 15.91 -26.60 -16.15
N GLU A 62 16.49 -27.64 -16.75
CA GLU A 62 16.97 -27.59 -18.14
C GLU A 62 15.81 -27.60 -19.12
N THR A 63 14.81 -28.46 -18.88
CA THR A 63 13.58 -28.47 -19.68
C THR A 63 12.79 -27.18 -19.47
N PHE A 64 12.63 -26.71 -18.23
CA PHE A 64 11.93 -25.46 -17.95
C PHE A 64 12.59 -24.26 -18.64
N ARG A 65 13.93 -24.15 -18.57
CA ARG A 65 14.69 -23.08 -19.22
C ARG A 65 14.55 -23.08 -20.74
N LYS A 66 14.47 -24.25 -21.37
CA LYS A 66 14.27 -24.37 -22.83
C LYS A 66 12.84 -24.08 -23.26
N LEU A 67 11.89 -24.18 -22.33
CA LEU A 67 10.48 -23.97 -22.57
C LEU A 67 10.08 -22.49 -22.38
N VAL A 68 10.61 -21.83 -21.35
CA VAL A 68 10.23 -20.46 -20.96
C VAL A 68 11.29 -19.44 -21.39
N TYR A 69 10.83 -18.38 -22.03
CA TYR A 69 11.64 -17.31 -22.59
C TYR A 69 11.32 -15.98 -21.93
N LEU A 70 12.36 -15.19 -21.68
CA LEU A 70 12.29 -13.82 -21.20
C LEU A 70 13.01 -12.92 -22.21
N ASN A 71 12.33 -11.88 -22.72
CA ASN A 71 12.86 -11.00 -23.77
C ASN A 71 13.44 -11.76 -24.99
N ASN A 72 12.74 -12.81 -25.43
CA ASN A 72 13.14 -13.71 -26.53
C ASN A 72 14.44 -14.50 -26.30
N GLN A 73 14.89 -14.63 -25.06
CA GLN A 73 16.01 -15.50 -24.67
C GLN A 73 15.55 -16.55 -23.65
N PRO A 74 16.15 -17.76 -23.64
CA PRO A 74 15.93 -18.72 -22.55
C PRO A 74 16.26 -18.09 -21.20
N LEU A 75 15.49 -18.45 -20.15
CA LEU A 75 15.72 -17.92 -18.80
C LEU A 75 17.15 -18.17 -18.31
N LYS A 76 17.69 -17.26 -17.51
CA LYS A 76 18.90 -17.52 -16.73
C LYS A 76 18.58 -18.48 -15.59
N LEU A 77 19.60 -19.14 -15.05
CA LEU A 77 19.42 -20.13 -13.98
C LEU A 77 18.75 -19.53 -12.72
N ALA A 78 19.12 -18.30 -12.35
CA ALA A 78 18.51 -17.60 -11.22
C ALA A 78 17.02 -17.31 -11.44
N GLU A 79 16.66 -16.82 -12.63
CA GLU A 79 15.28 -16.53 -13.03
C GLU A 79 14.43 -17.81 -13.10
N THR A 80 15.03 -18.90 -13.62
CA THR A 80 14.41 -20.23 -13.63
C THR A 80 14.08 -20.69 -12.21
N ASN A 81 15.04 -20.62 -11.29
CA ASN A 81 14.81 -21.04 -9.91
C ASN A 81 13.73 -20.17 -9.24
N ARG A 82 13.76 -18.85 -9.40
CA ARG A 82 12.75 -17.93 -8.84
C ARG A 82 11.36 -18.27 -9.37
N LEU A 83 11.19 -18.40 -10.68
CA LEU A 83 9.89 -18.64 -11.30
C LEU A 83 9.35 -20.04 -10.99
N MET A 84 10.22 -21.07 -10.99
CA MET A 84 9.81 -22.42 -10.60
C MET A 84 9.36 -22.49 -9.13
N SER A 85 10.06 -21.80 -8.22
CA SER A 85 9.64 -21.71 -6.82
C SER A 85 8.32 -20.96 -6.69
N TRP A 86 8.14 -19.87 -7.43
CA TRP A 86 6.90 -19.09 -7.44
C TRP A 86 5.69 -19.90 -7.91
N PHE A 87 5.83 -20.73 -8.96
CA PHE A 87 4.76 -21.64 -9.37
C PHE A 87 4.49 -22.78 -8.37
N LYS A 88 5.49 -23.21 -7.61
CA LYS A 88 5.33 -24.25 -6.59
C LYS A 88 4.68 -23.76 -5.30
N ALA A 89 4.79 -22.47 -5.02
CA ALA A 89 4.21 -21.88 -3.82
C ALA A 89 2.67 -21.94 -3.83
N ASP A 90 2.04 -22.02 -5.01
CA ASP A 90 0.58 -22.07 -5.17
C ASP A 90 0.17 -23.05 -6.28
N SER A 91 -0.48 -24.16 -5.92
CA SER A 91 -0.96 -25.15 -6.88
C SER A 91 -2.13 -24.67 -7.73
N GLU A 92 -2.98 -23.76 -7.23
CA GLU A 92 -4.09 -23.20 -8.01
C GLU A 92 -3.58 -22.28 -9.11
N ARG A 93 -2.53 -21.49 -8.83
CA ARG A 93 -1.82 -20.70 -9.84
C ARG A 93 -1.25 -21.58 -10.95
N LEU A 94 -0.59 -22.68 -10.57
CA LEU A 94 -0.05 -23.64 -11.53
C LEU A 94 -1.13 -24.22 -12.45
N GLU A 95 -2.22 -24.74 -11.88
CA GLU A 95 -3.29 -25.37 -12.67
C GLU A 95 -4.01 -24.36 -13.57
N ARG A 96 -4.24 -23.12 -13.11
CA ARG A 96 -4.77 -22.05 -13.96
C ARG A 96 -3.84 -21.75 -15.14
N THR A 97 -2.54 -21.64 -14.88
CA THR A 97 -1.53 -21.37 -15.92
C THR A 97 -1.48 -22.49 -16.96
N ILE A 98 -1.54 -23.75 -16.52
CA ILE A 98 -1.57 -24.92 -17.43
C ILE A 98 -2.83 -24.87 -18.29
N SER A 99 -3.99 -24.59 -17.68
CA SER A 99 -5.25 -24.46 -18.42
C SER A 99 -5.19 -23.34 -19.48
N GLU A 100 -4.58 -22.19 -19.14
CA GLU A 100 -4.35 -21.09 -20.09
C GLU A 100 -3.43 -21.53 -21.24
N ILE A 101 -2.30 -22.19 -20.95
CA ILE A 101 -1.36 -22.71 -21.97
C ILE A 101 -2.06 -23.70 -22.91
N GLU A 102 -2.79 -24.67 -22.36
CA GLU A 102 -3.51 -25.66 -23.16
C GLU A 102 -4.60 -25.01 -24.03
N SER A 103 -5.30 -24.01 -23.51
CA SER A 103 -6.30 -23.25 -24.26
C SER A 103 -5.67 -22.47 -25.41
N ASP A 104 -4.61 -21.71 -25.14
CA ASP A 104 -3.92 -20.92 -26.16
C ASP A 104 -3.29 -21.80 -27.22
N GLN A 105 -2.81 -22.99 -26.85
CA GLN A 105 -2.29 -23.95 -27.80
C GLN A 105 -3.39 -24.53 -28.70
N ARG A 106 -4.57 -24.87 -28.15
CA ARG A 106 -5.71 -25.36 -28.94
C ARG A 106 -6.23 -24.33 -29.95
N ASN A 107 -6.12 -23.04 -29.63
CA ASN A 107 -6.66 -21.94 -30.45
C ASN A 107 -5.61 -21.25 -31.34
N TYR A 108 -4.33 -21.63 -31.23
CA TYR A 108 -3.22 -21.00 -31.96
C TYR A 108 -3.45 -20.93 -33.48
N PRO A 109 -3.12 -19.81 -34.18
CA PRO A 109 -2.44 -18.60 -33.66
C PRO A 109 -3.40 -17.58 -33.03
N LYS A 110 -4.70 -17.87 -32.94
CA LYS A 110 -5.67 -16.94 -32.37
C LYS A 110 -5.68 -17.12 -30.86
N LYS A 111 -5.36 -16.06 -30.13
CA LYS A 111 -5.46 -16.07 -28.68
C LYS A 111 -6.93 -16.21 -28.27
N THR A 112 -7.18 -17.02 -27.25
CA THR A 112 -8.50 -17.07 -26.59
C THR A 112 -8.77 -15.70 -25.93
N GLU A 113 -10.03 -15.33 -25.64
CA GLU A 113 -10.39 -14.06 -24.98
C GLU A 113 -9.50 -13.73 -23.75
N ALA A 114 -9.40 -12.44 -23.40
CA ALA A 114 -8.48 -11.89 -22.42
C ALA A 114 -8.33 -12.74 -21.14
N ALA A 115 -7.36 -13.67 -21.17
CA ALA A 115 -7.06 -14.59 -20.07
C ALA A 115 -6.82 -13.81 -18.77
N ARG A 116 -7.22 -14.37 -17.63
CA ARG A 116 -7.21 -13.61 -16.37
C ARG A 116 -5.79 -13.31 -15.89
N GLN A 117 -4.86 -14.24 -16.12
CA GLN A 117 -3.47 -14.12 -15.70
C GLN A 117 -2.58 -13.66 -16.85
N ASP A 118 -2.73 -14.28 -18.02
CA ASP A 118 -1.98 -13.91 -19.24
C ASP A 118 -0.46 -13.84 -18.99
N ILE A 119 0.03 -14.85 -18.27
CA ILE A 119 1.44 -14.99 -17.85
C ILE A 119 2.35 -15.22 -19.05
N PHE A 120 1.86 -15.95 -20.06
CA PHE A 120 2.65 -16.37 -21.20
C PHE A 120 2.01 -15.97 -22.53
N GLU A 121 2.84 -15.53 -23.47
CA GLU A 121 2.56 -15.54 -24.89
C GLU A 121 3.11 -16.83 -25.49
N LEU A 122 2.24 -17.65 -26.07
CA LEU A 122 2.63 -18.88 -26.75
C LEU A 122 3.22 -18.56 -28.13
N LYS A 123 4.42 -19.06 -28.45
CA LYS A 123 5.01 -18.94 -29.80
C LYS A 123 5.35 -20.30 -30.36
N LYS A 124 4.94 -20.54 -31.61
CA LYS A 124 5.32 -21.74 -32.35
C LYS A 124 6.80 -21.69 -32.74
N GLN A 125 7.51 -22.77 -32.50
CA GLN A 125 8.87 -23.01 -32.99
C GLN A 125 8.86 -24.10 -34.07
N ASP A 126 9.95 -24.15 -34.84
CA ASP A 126 10.19 -25.24 -35.78
C ASP A 126 10.27 -26.56 -35.00
N GLY A 127 9.21 -27.35 -35.13
CA GLY A 127 9.13 -28.68 -34.56
C GLY A 127 10.04 -29.66 -35.29
N ARG A 128 10.24 -30.83 -34.69
CA ARG A 128 10.85 -31.97 -35.39
C ARG A 128 9.75 -32.89 -35.91
N PHE A 129 9.92 -33.38 -37.14
CA PHE A 129 8.93 -34.22 -37.83
C PHE A 129 7.60 -33.47 -38.06
N TRP A 130 6.47 -34.15 -37.95
CA TRP A 130 5.12 -33.61 -38.14
C TRP A 130 4.50 -33.01 -36.87
N PHE A 131 5.29 -32.85 -35.80
CA PHE A 131 4.82 -32.37 -34.50
C PHE A 131 5.15 -30.89 -34.33
N ASP A 132 4.15 -30.11 -33.96
CA ASP A 132 4.36 -28.72 -33.57
C ASP A 132 5.01 -28.63 -32.19
N THR A 133 5.93 -27.68 -32.03
CA THR A 133 6.55 -27.37 -30.74
C THR A 133 6.30 -25.90 -30.42
N TYR A 134 6.07 -25.59 -29.15
CA TYR A 134 5.80 -24.23 -28.70
C TYR A 134 6.71 -23.85 -27.55
N VAL A 135 6.93 -22.55 -27.40
CA VAL A 135 7.64 -21.94 -26.28
C VAL A 135 6.78 -20.87 -25.63
N LEU A 136 7.05 -20.63 -24.36
CA LEU A 136 6.29 -19.74 -23.50
C LEU A 136 7.09 -18.46 -23.27
N HIS A 137 6.67 -17.36 -23.89
CA HIS A 137 7.28 -16.05 -23.66
C HIS A 137 6.62 -15.39 -22.46
N LEU A 138 7.40 -15.07 -21.43
CA LEU A 138 6.90 -14.48 -20.20
C LEU A 138 6.43 -13.04 -20.44
N ASN A 139 5.18 -12.75 -20.14
CA ASN A 139 4.60 -11.42 -20.22
C ASN A 139 4.84 -10.65 -18.93
N LYS A 140 5.08 -9.33 -19.06
CA LYS A 140 5.09 -8.45 -17.89
C LYS A 140 3.67 -8.27 -17.36
N GLN A 141 3.60 -8.14 -16.04
CA GLN A 141 2.39 -7.89 -15.26
C GLN A 141 2.47 -6.47 -14.71
N THR A 142 1.31 -5.84 -14.53
CA THR A 142 1.24 -4.48 -13.99
C THR A 142 1.07 -4.53 -12.47
N LEU A 143 2.02 -3.96 -11.74
CA LEU A 143 1.83 -3.59 -10.35
C LEU A 143 1.35 -2.13 -10.31
N GLU A 144 0.20 -1.92 -9.68
CA GLU A 144 -0.33 -0.60 -9.41
C GLU A 144 -0.15 -0.29 -7.92
N VAL A 145 0.50 0.81 -7.61
CA VAL A 145 0.72 1.29 -6.25
C VAL A 145 -0.09 2.55 -6.04
N LYS A 146 -0.89 2.56 -4.97
CA LYS A 146 -1.66 3.73 -4.52
C LYS A 146 -1.15 4.17 -3.16
N THR A 147 -1.23 5.46 -2.92
CA THR A 147 -0.87 6.07 -1.65
C THR A 147 -1.89 7.14 -1.30
N ASP A 148 -1.99 7.49 -0.03
CA ASP A 148 -2.79 8.61 0.50
C ASP A 148 -1.94 9.87 0.74
N THR A 149 -0.64 9.85 0.43
CA THR A 149 0.31 10.95 0.69
C THR A 149 1.10 11.34 -0.56
N GLU A 150 1.34 12.64 -0.72
CA GLU A 150 2.07 13.22 -1.85
C GLU A 150 3.55 12.83 -1.87
N ALA A 151 4.12 12.74 -3.08
CA ALA A 151 5.54 12.49 -3.31
C ALA A 151 6.09 11.23 -2.61
N THR A 152 5.25 10.21 -2.41
CA THR A 152 5.65 8.97 -1.73
C THR A 152 6.59 8.16 -2.61
N MET A 153 7.81 7.91 -2.12
CA MET A 153 8.80 7.10 -2.82
C MET A 153 8.43 5.63 -2.77
N ILE A 154 8.30 5.02 -3.95
CA ILE A 154 8.00 3.60 -4.10
C ILE A 154 9.28 2.84 -4.41
N GLN A 155 9.49 1.72 -3.72
CA GLN A 155 10.59 0.79 -3.94
C GLN A 155 10.04 -0.62 -4.18
N VAL A 156 10.74 -1.39 -5.01
CA VAL A 156 10.44 -2.80 -5.28
C VAL A 156 11.74 -3.57 -5.15
N ASP A 157 11.77 -4.58 -4.28
CA ASP A 157 12.96 -5.35 -3.91
C ASP A 157 14.14 -4.39 -3.51
N ASP A 158 13.86 -3.44 -2.60
CA ASP A 158 14.76 -2.39 -2.12
C ASP A 158 15.31 -1.41 -3.20
N ALA A 159 14.85 -1.51 -4.44
CA ALA A 159 15.25 -0.61 -5.52
C ALA A 159 14.19 0.48 -5.75
N PRO A 160 14.56 1.78 -5.79
CA PRO A 160 13.62 2.85 -6.06
C PRO A 160 13.09 2.77 -7.49
N VAL A 161 11.77 2.83 -7.65
CA VAL A 161 11.11 2.73 -8.96
C VAL A 161 10.42 4.01 -9.39
N GLY A 162 10.07 4.89 -8.45
CA GLY A 162 9.44 6.17 -8.73
C GLY A 162 8.77 6.79 -7.51
N GLN A 163 7.94 7.80 -7.76
CA GLN A 163 7.08 8.44 -6.76
C GLN A 163 5.61 8.25 -7.13
N ALA A 164 4.76 8.14 -6.12
CA ALA A 164 3.32 8.05 -6.24
C ALA A 164 2.65 9.24 -5.53
N ASP A 165 1.52 9.67 -6.06
CA ASP A 165 0.71 10.76 -5.52
C ASP A 165 -0.71 10.27 -5.21
N PRO A 166 -1.47 10.92 -4.30
CA PRO A 166 -2.80 10.47 -3.90
C PRO A 166 -3.80 10.38 -5.05
N ASP A 167 -3.70 11.33 -5.98
CA ASP A 167 -4.64 11.47 -7.10
C ASP A 167 -4.33 10.53 -8.27
N ALA A 168 -3.18 9.85 -8.25
CA ALA A 168 -2.72 9.05 -9.38
C ALA A 168 -2.09 7.73 -8.95
N SER A 169 -2.54 6.63 -9.54
CA SER A 169 -1.91 5.34 -9.31
C SER A 169 -0.57 5.24 -10.04
N PHE A 170 0.49 4.94 -9.29
CA PHE A 170 1.81 4.67 -9.85
C PHE A 170 1.82 3.25 -10.44
N LYS A 171 2.30 3.10 -11.68
CA LYS A 171 2.29 1.81 -12.38
C LYS A 171 3.70 1.38 -12.72
N VAL A 172 4.04 0.15 -12.37
CA VAL A 172 5.32 -0.46 -12.72
C VAL A 172 5.08 -1.83 -13.31
N GLU A 173 5.76 -2.12 -14.42
CA GLU A 173 5.72 -3.42 -15.06
C GLU A 173 6.87 -4.31 -14.55
N ARG A 174 6.54 -5.53 -14.16
CA ARG A 174 7.49 -6.55 -13.70
C ARG A 174 7.09 -7.91 -14.23
N PHE A 175 8.04 -8.83 -14.33
CA PHE A 175 7.71 -10.21 -14.65
C PHE A 175 7.02 -10.90 -13.47
N PRO A 176 6.22 -11.95 -13.70
CA PRO A 176 5.58 -12.73 -12.64
C PRO A 176 6.57 -13.19 -11.57
N GLY A 177 6.15 -13.13 -10.32
CA GLY A 177 7.00 -13.40 -9.16
C GLY A 177 6.46 -12.76 -7.89
N GLU A 178 7.13 -13.09 -6.79
CA GLU A 178 6.95 -12.44 -5.49
C GLU A 178 7.88 -11.23 -5.40
N TYR A 179 7.37 -10.10 -4.93
CA TYR A 179 8.12 -8.85 -4.79
C TYR A 179 7.80 -8.17 -3.46
N ASP A 180 8.82 -7.61 -2.82
CA ASP A 180 8.63 -6.75 -1.66
C ASP A 180 8.46 -5.31 -2.14
N VAL A 181 7.26 -4.77 -1.95
CA VAL A 181 6.93 -3.40 -2.34
C VAL A 181 6.91 -2.55 -1.08
N SER A 182 7.68 -1.48 -1.06
CA SER A 182 7.69 -0.54 0.06
C SER A 182 7.42 0.88 -0.40
N ALA A 183 6.78 1.63 0.50
CA ALA A 183 6.49 3.03 0.33
C ALA A 183 7.10 3.81 1.49
N ARG A 184 7.75 4.92 1.16
CA ARG A 184 8.38 5.82 2.13
C ARG A 184 8.07 7.26 1.77
N VAL A 185 7.66 8.02 2.77
CA VAL A 185 7.40 9.45 2.64
C VAL A 185 8.00 10.19 3.84
N GLU A 186 8.55 11.37 3.58
CA GLU A 186 9.04 12.27 4.60
C GLU A 186 8.26 13.58 4.51
N ALA A 187 7.44 13.84 5.53
CA ALA A 187 6.59 15.03 5.60
C ALA A 187 6.44 15.44 7.06
N ASN A 188 6.32 16.75 7.31
CA ASN A 188 6.17 17.33 8.65
C ASN A 188 7.27 16.85 9.64
N GLY A 189 8.52 16.74 9.18
CA GLY A 189 9.63 16.26 10.01
C GLY A 189 9.58 14.78 10.41
N LYS A 190 8.56 14.04 9.96
CA LYS A 190 8.34 12.62 10.24
C LYS A 190 8.60 11.77 9.01
N THR A 191 8.84 10.48 9.23
CA THR A 191 9.02 9.49 8.18
C THR A 191 7.94 8.41 8.28
N GLY A 192 7.06 8.35 7.28
CA GLY A 192 6.11 7.25 7.11
C GLY A 192 6.74 6.12 6.30
N ARG A 193 6.55 4.88 6.73
CA ARG A 193 7.02 3.68 6.01
C ARG A 193 6.01 2.56 6.11
N ALA A 194 5.77 1.90 4.99
CA ALA A 194 5.00 0.66 4.93
C ALA A 194 5.60 -0.26 3.87
N SER A 195 5.40 -1.57 4.03
CA SER A 195 5.86 -2.58 3.09
C SER A 195 4.86 -3.73 3.02
N GLU A 196 4.66 -4.25 1.81
CA GLU A 196 3.80 -5.40 1.56
C GLU A 196 4.44 -6.29 0.49
N THR A 197 4.39 -7.61 0.73
CA THR A 197 4.85 -8.60 -0.24
C THR A 197 3.71 -8.91 -1.22
N VAL A 198 3.93 -8.65 -2.51
CA VAL A 198 2.91 -8.79 -3.56
C VAL A 198 3.27 -9.93 -4.51
N GLN A 199 2.28 -10.76 -4.82
CA GLN A 199 2.36 -11.82 -5.83
C GLN A 199 1.90 -11.26 -7.19
N LEU A 200 2.83 -11.11 -8.14
CA LEU A 200 2.54 -10.68 -9.50
C LEU A 200 2.37 -11.87 -10.44
N GLY A 201 1.29 -11.87 -11.22
CA GLY A 201 0.96 -12.93 -12.18
C GLY A 201 -0.25 -13.77 -11.80
N ASP A 202 -0.84 -13.59 -10.61
CA ASP A 202 -2.14 -14.20 -10.29
C ASP A 202 -3.30 -13.55 -11.05
N GLN A 203 -3.08 -12.31 -11.51
CA GLN A 203 -3.92 -11.50 -12.39
C GLN A 203 -3.01 -10.63 -13.26
N LYS A 204 -3.52 -10.11 -14.38
CA LYS A 204 -2.78 -9.15 -15.23
C LYS A 204 -2.30 -7.90 -14.50
N LYS A 205 -3.09 -7.49 -13.50
CA LYS A 205 -2.87 -6.29 -12.71
C LYS A 205 -3.09 -6.62 -11.23
N SER A 206 -2.09 -6.33 -10.42
CA SER A 206 -2.20 -6.36 -8.95
C SER A 206 -2.13 -4.94 -8.43
N THR A 207 -2.93 -4.61 -7.42
CA THR A 207 -2.94 -3.29 -6.78
C THR A 207 -2.56 -3.42 -5.32
N VAL A 208 -1.67 -2.55 -4.86
CA VAL A 208 -1.32 -2.37 -3.44
C VAL A 208 -1.57 -0.92 -3.05
N SER A 209 -2.06 -0.72 -1.83
CA SER A 209 -2.39 0.61 -1.30
C SER A 209 -1.65 0.82 0.02
N PHE A 210 -0.97 1.95 0.15
CA PHE A 210 -0.28 2.33 1.38
C PHE A 210 -0.96 3.54 2.03
N GLU A 211 -1.33 3.38 3.29
CA GLU A 211 -1.89 4.43 4.14
C GLU A 211 -0.79 4.96 5.06
N LEU A 212 -0.20 6.08 4.69
CA LEU A 212 0.93 6.71 5.37
C LEU A 212 0.55 8.06 6.01
N ALA A 213 -0.62 8.63 5.70
CA ALA A 213 -1.02 9.96 6.14
C ALA A 213 -1.02 10.11 7.66
N GLU A 214 -1.47 9.09 8.40
CA GLU A 214 -1.44 9.13 9.87
C GLU A 214 -0.02 9.13 10.44
N GLN A 215 0.93 8.45 9.78
CA GLN A 215 2.32 8.34 10.26
C GLN A 215 3.09 9.63 10.08
N VAL A 216 2.76 10.40 9.03
CA VAL A 216 3.35 11.72 8.75
C VAL A 216 2.42 12.87 9.09
N ALA A 217 1.30 12.58 9.78
CA ALA A 217 0.42 13.61 10.28
C ALA A 217 1.24 14.55 11.18
N PRO A 218 1.08 15.87 11.04
CA PRO A 218 1.76 16.82 11.91
C PRO A 218 1.42 16.48 13.35
N ASP A 219 2.43 16.47 14.24
CA ASP A 219 2.15 16.39 15.66
C ASP A 219 1.26 17.57 16.02
N GLN A 220 0.17 17.33 16.76
CA GLN A 220 -0.70 18.42 17.20
C GLN A 220 0.11 19.50 17.95
N LYS A 221 1.26 19.17 18.56
CA LYS A 221 2.17 20.14 19.19
C LYS A 221 2.98 21.00 18.21
N GLU A 222 3.21 20.57 16.96
CA GLU A 222 3.96 21.35 15.96
C GLU A 222 3.09 22.28 15.11
N GLN A 223 1.75 22.18 15.22
CA GLN A 223 0.82 23.17 14.64
C GLN A 223 0.73 24.47 15.47
N TYR A 224 1.27 24.49 16.69
CA TYR A 224 1.20 25.62 17.61
C TYR A 224 2.62 26.03 18.02
N GLY A 225 3.26 26.88 17.22
CA GLY A 225 4.64 27.34 17.41
C GLY A 225 4.88 28.25 18.63
N VAL A 226 3.94 28.35 19.56
CA VAL A 226 4.07 29.12 20.80
C VAL A 226 3.46 28.29 21.92
N ASP A 227 4.13 28.30 23.07
CA ASP A 227 3.59 27.84 24.34
C ASP A 227 2.33 28.69 24.65
N ILE A 228 1.17 28.27 24.14
CA ILE A 228 -0.11 29.01 24.19
C ILE A 228 -0.46 29.34 25.63
N GLU A 229 -0.07 28.48 26.56
CA GLU A 229 -0.12 28.72 28.00
C GLU A 229 0.55 30.04 28.37
N LYS A 230 1.81 30.22 27.96
CA LYS A 230 2.54 31.46 28.22
C LYS A 230 1.88 32.65 27.54
N LEU A 231 1.23 32.47 26.39
CA LEU A 231 0.52 33.57 25.74
C LEU A 231 -0.71 34.00 26.52
N LEU A 232 -1.61 33.06 26.85
CA LEU A 232 -2.84 33.37 27.58
C LEU A 232 -2.51 33.90 28.97
N GLU A 233 -1.54 33.30 29.66
CA GLU A 233 -1.04 33.77 30.95
C GLU A 233 -0.46 35.18 30.87
N ALA A 234 0.37 35.47 29.85
CA ALA A 234 0.94 36.80 29.67
C ALA A 234 -0.13 37.86 29.38
N GLU A 235 -1.13 37.53 28.57
CA GLU A 235 -2.19 38.46 28.19
C GLU A 235 -3.15 38.73 29.34
N VAL A 236 -3.56 37.69 30.07
CA VAL A 236 -4.38 37.82 31.28
C VAL A 236 -3.66 38.66 32.32
N LYS A 237 -2.36 38.42 32.52
CA LYS A 237 -1.53 39.23 33.42
C LYS A 237 -1.35 40.67 32.95
N ALA A 238 -1.22 40.91 31.65
CA ALA A 238 -1.15 42.25 31.09
C ALA A 238 -2.44 43.05 31.30
N ARG A 239 -3.60 42.37 31.26
CA ARG A 239 -4.93 42.99 31.40
C ARG A 239 -5.39 43.17 32.84
N THR A 240 -5.11 42.19 33.69
CA THR A 240 -5.65 42.13 35.05
C THR A 240 -4.59 42.39 36.13
N GLY A 241 -3.31 42.30 35.78
CA GLY A 241 -2.20 42.29 36.74
C GLY A 241 -2.07 40.98 37.53
N LYS A 242 -2.86 39.95 37.22
CA LYS A 242 -2.95 38.66 37.91
C LYS A 242 -2.76 37.49 36.94
N SER A 243 -2.32 36.33 37.45
CA SER A 243 -2.27 35.09 36.65
C SER A 243 -3.66 34.53 36.37
N VAL A 244 -3.78 33.64 35.38
CA VAL A 244 -5.03 32.90 35.12
C VAL A 244 -5.49 32.13 36.37
N GLY A 245 -4.54 31.51 37.09
CA GLY A 245 -4.81 30.83 38.35
C GLY A 245 -5.38 31.77 39.41
N GLN A 246 -4.76 32.94 39.61
CA GLN A 246 -5.26 33.94 40.55
C GLN A 246 -6.64 34.48 40.14
N MET A 247 -6.88 34.67 38.84
CA MET A 247 -8.19 35.09 38.35
C MET A 247 -9.26 34.02 38.64
N THR A 248 -8.91 32.75 38.51
CA THR A 248 -9.80 31.61 38.83
C THR A 248 -10.21 31.58 40.30
N ASP A 249 -9.30 31.93 41.21
CA ASP A 249 -9.58 31.92 42.65
C ASP A 249 -10.62 32.96 43.10
N TYR A 250 -10.95 33.93 42.23
CA TYR A 250 -12.02 34.90 42.48
C TYR A 250 -13.42 34.35 42.19
N ILE A 251 -13.56 33.23 41.45
CA ILE A 251 -14.87 32.61 41.22
C ILE A 251 -15.49 32.19 42.56
N GLY A 252 -16.74 32.59 42.79
CA GLY A 252 -17.47 32.41 44.04
C GLY A 252 -17.09 33.37 45.18
N GLN A 253 -16.15 34.30 44.97
CA GLN A 253 -15.89 35.34 45.96
C GLN A 253 -16.99 36.40 45.96
N SER A 254 -17.19 37.05 47.12
CA SER A 254 -18.18 38.11 47.21
C SER A 254 -17.78 39.32 46.36
N GLN A 255 -18.77 39.97 45.75
CA GLN A 255 -18.60 41.20 44.99
C GLN A 255 -17.83 42.27 45.77
N SER A 256 -18.11 42.36 47.08
CA SER A 256 -17.46 43.34 47.95
C SER A 256 -15.95 43.10 48.12
N GLU A 257 -15.51 41.85 48.13
CA GLU A 257 -14.09 41.48 48.22
C GLU A 257 -13.38 41.65 46.89
N PHE A 258 -14.06 41.32 45.79
CA PHE A 258 -13.56 41.55 44.45
C PHE A 258 -13.29 43.03 44.19
N GLU A 259 -14.27 43.91 44.47
CA GLU A 259 -14.16 45.35 44.25
C GLU A 259 -13.14 46.03 45.19
N LYS A 260 -12.85 45.44 46.37
CA LYS A 260 -11.72 45.90 47.20
C LYS A 260 -10.37 45.68 46.53
N THR A 261 -10.25 44.64 45.72
CA THR A 261 -9.00 44.25 45.05
C THR A 261 -8.77 45.04 43.77
N PHE A 262 -9.80 45.15 42.92
CA PHE A 262 -9.69 45.77 41.59
C PHE A 262 -10.17 47.24 41.56
N GLY A 263 -10.72 47.74 42.67
CA GLY A 263 -11.33 49.06 42.73
C GLY A 263 -12.75 49.08 42.14
N PRO A 264 -13.37 50.26 42.01
CA PRO A 264 -14.68 50.39 41.42
C PRO A 264 -14.61 50.12 39.89
N PRO A 265 -15.64 49.47 39.31
CA PRO A 265 -15.66 49.24 37.86
C PRO A 265 -15.86 50.54 37.08
N THR A 266 -15.36 50.54 35.84
CA THR A 266 -15.51 51.65 34.89
C THR A 266 -16.98 51.84 34.48
N ASN A 267 -17.74 50.74 34.35
CA ASN A 267 -19.16 50.78 34.05
C ASN A 267 -19.89 49.60 34.71
N ARG A 268 -21.21 49.74 34.94
CA ARG A 268 -22.08 48.67 35.42
C ARG A 268 -23.28 48.53 34.51
N ILE A 269 -23.52 47.30 34.06
CA ILE A 269 -24.64 46.96 33.18
C ILE A 269 -25.35 45.74 33.80
N ALA A 270 -26.53 45.96 34.37
CA ALA A 270 -27.28 44.93 35.09
C ALA A 270 -26.42 44.22 36.15
N ASN A 271 -26.24 42.90 36.03
CA ASN A 271 -25.41 42.08 36.93
C ASN A 271 -23.93 41.99 36.50
N ARG A 272 -23.47 42.84 35.57
CA ARG A 272 -22.09 42.85 35.09
C ARG A 272 -21.36 44.14 35.44
N ALA A 273 -20.13 43.98 35.94
CA ALA A 273 -19.18 45.06 36.12
C ALA A 273 -18.14 45.02 35.00
N VAL A 274 -17.86 46.17 34.41
CA VAL A 274 -16.88 46.33 33.33
C VAL A 274 -15.67 47.06 33.89
N TYR A 275 -14.50 46.45 33.76
CA TYR A 275 -13.19 47.02 34.06
C TYR A 275 -12.43 47.26 32.76
N ASP A 276 -11.31 47.98 32.83
CA ASP A 276 -10.43 48.09 31.67
C ASP A 276 -9.80 46.72 31.36
N GLY A 277 -10.15 46.15 30.20
CA GLY A 277 -9.61 44.88 29.72
C GLY A 277 -10.33 43.61 30.19
N PHE A 278 -11.34 43.69 31.07
CA PHE A 278 -12.12 42.51 31.47
C PHE A 278 -13.51 42.86 32.03
N GLU A 279 -14.41 41.89 32.04
CA GLU A 279 -15.77 41.96 32.56
C GLU A 279 -15.99 40.90 33.64
N VAL A 280 -16.85 41.22 34.60
CA VAL A 280 -17.21 40.33 35.71
C VAL A 280 -18.72 40.24 35.77
N ALA A 281 -19.26 39.03 35.70
CA ALA A 281 -20.67 38.77 35.97
C ALA A 281 -20.84 38.28 37.41
N TYR A 282 -21.88 38.79 38.07
CA TYR A 282 -22.24 38.39 39.42
C TYR A 282 -23.58 37.67 39.44
N GLU A 283 -23.66 36.63 40.28
CA GLU A 283 -24.89 35.95 40.65
C GLU A 283 -24.94 35.89 42.19
N ASN A 284 -26.07 36.23 42.79
CA ASN A 284 -26.23 36.27 44.26
C ASN A 284 -25.15 37.10 45.01
N GLN A 285 -24.63 38.16 44.37
CA GLN A 285 -23.52 38.99 44.86
C GLN A 285 -22.17 38.25 44.98
N GLU A 286 -22.02 37.12 44.30
CA GLU A 286 -20.77 36.38 44.16
C GLU A 286 -20.31 36.42 42.70
N VAL A 287 -19.00 36.32 42.47
CA VAL A 287 -18.43 36.26 41.12
C VAL A 287 -18.84 34.95 40.47
N GLU A 288 -19.66 35.04 39.43
CA GLU A 288 -20.12 33.89 38.64
C GLU A 288 -19.16 33.61 37.48
N SER A 289 -18.76 34.66 36.75
CA SER A 289 -17.82 34.50 35.64
C SER A 289 -16.99 35.74 35.38
N LEU A 290 -15.84 35.53 34.75
CA LEU A 290 -14.87 36.54 34.36
C LEU A 290 -14.60 36.40 32.86
N LEU A 291 -14.75 37.48 32.10
CA LEU A 291 -14.40 37.54 30.68
C LEU A 291 -13.24 38.50 30.49
N ILE A 292 -12.09 38.00 30.04
CA ILE A 292 -10.85 38.78 29.93
C ILE A 292 -10.51 38.98 28.45
N ASP A 293 -10.32 40.22 28.02
CA ASP A 293 -9.99 40.59 26.63
C ASP A 293 -8.56 40.13 26.31
N LEU A 294 -8.40 39.17 25.41
CA LEU A 294 -7.09 38.65 25.03
C LEU A 294 -6.33 39.60 24.09
N ASN A 295 -6.88 40.76 23.73
CA ASN A 295 -6.28 41.69 22.79
C ASN A 295 -5.84 41.04 21.46
N LYS A 296 -6.54 39.97 21.07
CA LYS A 296 -6.31 39.24 19.82
C LYS A 296 -7.58 39.27 18.99
N THR A 297 -7.37 39.32 17.68
CA THR A 297 -8.38 38.95 16.69
C THR A 297 -8.47 37.44 16.54
N ALA A 298 -9.54 36.95 15.92
CA ALA A 298 -9.70 35.54 15.57
C ALA A 298 -8.51 35.01 14.76
N SER A 299 -8.05 35.76 13.75
CA SER A 299 -6.93 35.35 12.91
C SER A 299 -5.60 35.31 13.66
N GLU A 300 -5.36 36.26 14.57
CA GLU A 300 -4.14 36.25 15.40
C GLU A 300 -4.16 35.10 16.41
N LEU A 301 -5.32 34.80 17.01
CA LEU A 301 -5.43 33.66 17.91
C LEU A 301 -5.31 32.34 17.12
N GLU A 302 -5.89 32.23 15.92
CA GLU A 302 -5.66 31.05 15.06
C GLU A 302 -4.21 30.95 14.59
N ALA A 303 -3.50 32.06 14.38
CA ALA A 303 -2.10 32.00 13.98
C ALA A 303 -1.20 31.47 15.11
N VAL A 304 -1.58 31.67 16.38
CA VAL A 304 -0.74 31.32 17.52
C VAL A 304 -1.23 30.07 18.26
N ALA A 305 -2.53 29.96 18.44
CA ALA A 305 -3.23 28.88 19.12
C ALA A 305 -4.02 27.99 18.17
N GLY A 306 -3.76 28.10 16.84
CA GLY A 306 -4.30 27.28 15.74
C GLY A 306 -5.83 27.19 15.72
N LYS A 307 -6.35 26.24 14.94
CA LYS A 307 -7.79 26.17 14.69
C LYS A 307 -8.50 25.41 15.81
N PRO A 308 -9.65 25.91 16.30
CA PRO A 308 -10.47 25.15 17.24
C PRO A 308 -11.05 23.91 16.55
N GLU A 309 -11.33 22.86 17.32
CA GLU A 309 -12.02 21.65 16.85
C GLU A 309 -13.45 21.97 16.37
N SER A 310 -14.12 22.91 17.04
CA SER A 310 -15.45 23.37 16.65
C SER A 310 -15.74 24.78 17.17
N LYS A 311 -16.72 25.44 16.55
CA LYS A 311 -17.24 26.76 16.97
C LYS A 311 -18.75 26.62 17.21
N SER A 312 -19.25 27.07 18.36
CA SER A 312 -20.69 27.10 18.68
C SER A 312 -21.15 28.53 18.91
N THR A 313 -22.32 28.89 18.37
CA THR A 313 -22.93 30.21 18.64
C THR A 313 -23.72 30.14 19.94
N GLU A 314 -23.34 30.97 20.92
CA GLU A 314 -24.03 31.13 22.20
C GLU A 314 -24.43 32.59 22.42
N THR A 315 -25.27 32.84 23.43
CA THR A 315 -25.74 34.21 23.78
C THR A 315 -24.60 35.19 24.08
N ILE A 316 -23.46 34.67 24.55
CA ILE A 316 -22.27 35.44 24.91
C ILE A 316 -21.33 35.72 23.72
N GLY A 317 -21.49 35.02 22.60
CA GLY A 317 -20.60 35.09 21.44
C GLY A 317 -20.40 33.73 20.77
N ILE A 318 -19.41 33.64 19.91
CA ILE A 318 -19.02 32.36 19.29
C ILE A 318 -17.99 31.69 20.20
N VAL A 319 -18.36 30.58 20.82
CA VAL A 319 -17.48 29.80 21.68
C VAL A 319 -16.61 28.89 20.83
N TRP A 320 -15.30 28.95 21.06
CA TRP A 320 -14.30 28.15 20.38
C TRP A 320 -13.93 26.97 21.26
N LYS A 321 -14.18 25.77 20.75
CA LYS A 321 -13.87 24.51 21.44
C LYS A 321 -12.53 24.00 20.96
N TYR A 322 -11.57 23.97 21.86
CA TYR A 322 -10.27 23.35 21.66
C TYR A 322 -10.23 21.95 22.31
N PRO A 323 -9.26 21.09 21.94
CA PRO A 323 -9.11 19.77 22.54
C PRO A 323 -8.98 19.87 24.07
N ALA A 324 -9.35 18.84 24.83
CA ALA A 324 -9.23 18.88 26.30
C ALA A 324 -7.78 19.18 26.76
N SER A 325 -6.79 18.66 26.03
CA SER A 325 -5.37 18.92 26.24
C SER A 325 -4.94 20.37 26.06
N PHE A 326 -5.76 21.22 25.44
CA PHE A 326 -5.47 22.64 25.20
C PHE A 326 -5.33 23.45 26.49
N PHE A 327 -6.06 23.06 27.54
CA PHE A 327 -6.01 23.71 28.85
C PHE A 327 -5.28 22.89 29.90
N ASP A 328 -4.92 21.63 29.61
CA ASP A 328 -4.37 20.69 30.59
C ASP A 328 -2.97 21.09 31.10
N GLU A 329 -2.11 21.69 30.26
CA GLU A 329 -0.77 22.17 30.67
C GLU A 329 -0.86 23.52 31.42
N LEU A 330 -1.75 24.42 30.99
CA LEU A 330 -2.06 25.74 31.59
C LEU A 330 -2.63 25.65 33.02
N LEU A 331 -3.20 24.50 33.37
CA LEU A 331 -4.07 24.31 34.54
C LEU A 331 -3.74 23.00 35.26
N GLY A 332 -2.49 22.84 35.69
CA GLY A 332 -2.08 21.72 36.56
C GLY A 332 -3.12 21.41 37.66
N TRP A 333 -3.99 20.43 37.38
CA TRP A 333 -4.70 19.50 38.27
C TRP A 333 -5.42 20.01 39.55
N LEU A 334 -5.64 21.31 39.78
CA LEU A 334 -6.08 21.78 41.11
C LEU A 334 -7.29 22.72 41.23
N ASN A 335 -8.20 22.84 40.26
CA ASN A 335 -9.53 23.38 40.60
C ASN A 335 -10.68 22.86 39.72
N ILE A 336 -11.36 21.80 40.21
CA ILE A 336 -12.56 21.16 39.61
C ILE A 336 -13.76 22.14 39.53
N LYS A 337 -13.65 23.34 40.11
CA LYS A 337 -14.74 24.32 40.22
C LYS A 337 -14.86 25.30 39.07
N SER A 338 -13.90 25.36 38.14
CA SER A 338 -13.92 26.37 37.08
C SER A 338 -13.79 25.77 35.68
N GLU A 339 -14.69 26.12 34.79
CA GLU A 339 -14.59 25.88 33.35
C GLU A 339 -13.99 27.10 32.66
N LYS A 340 -13.12 26.87 31.67
CA LYS A 340 -12.49 27.93 30.88
C LYS A 340 -12.80 27.77 29.42
N ARG A 341 -13.21 28.85 28.76
CA ARG A 341 -13.64 28.84 27.36
C ARG A 341 -13.06 30.05 26.61
N VAL A 342 -12.75 29.88 25.33
CA VAL A 342 -12.38 30.98 24.45
C VAL A 342 -13.63 31.45 23.71
N ILE A 343 -13.89 32.75 23.69
CA ILE A 343 -15.08 33.35 23.09
C ILE A 343 -14.66 34.42 22.09
N GLU A 344 -15.19 34.35 20.89
CA GLU A 344 -15.14 35.44 19.92
C GLU A 344 -16.40 36.31 20.07
N ARG A 345 -16.19 37.59 20.41
CA ARG A 345 -17.26 38.57 20.60
C ARG A 345 -16.82 39.94 20.09
N SER A 346 -17.61 40.53 19.19
CA SER A 346 -17.36 41.86 18.61
C SER A 346 -15.98 41.99 17.94
N GLY A 347 -15.53 40.94 17.24
CA GLY A 347 -14.23 40.91 16.54
C GLY A 347 -13.00 40.75 17.44
N LYS A 348 -13.22 40.51 18.74
CA LYS A 348 -12.17 40.26 19.73
C LYS A 348 -12.28 38.86 20.33
N MET A 349 -11.15 38.33 20.76
CA MET A 349 -11.07 37.08 21.51
C MET A 349 -11.06 37.34 23.02
N TRP A 350 -11.83 36.55 23.74
CA TRP A 350 -12.00 36.63 25.19
C TRP A 350 -11.71 35.28 25.83
N LEU A 351 -11.09 35.29 26.99
CA LEU A 351 -11.03 34.11 27.87
C LEU A 351 -12.12 34.26 28.93
N GLU A 352 -13.05 33.32 28.94
CA GLU A 352 -14.05 33.18 30.00
C GLU A 352 -13.56 32.18 31.05
N ILE A 353 -13.74 32.53 32.32
CA ILE A 353 -13.55 31.68 33.48
C ILE A 353 -14.88 31.68 34.24
N ARG A 354 -15.49 30.52 34.46
CA ARG A 354 -16.78 30.36 35.16
C ARG A 354 -16.73 29.21 36.14
#